data_AF-A0A7V6TJY5-F1
#
_entry.id   AF-A0A7V6TJY5-F1
#
_cell.length_a   1.000
_cell.length_b   1.000
_cell.length_c   1.000
_cell.angle_alpha   90.00
_cell.angle_beta   90.00
_cell.angle_gamma   90.00
#
_symmetry.space_group_name_H-M   'P 1'
#
loop_
_entity.id
_entity.type
_entity.pdbx_description
1 polymer ?
#
loop_
_entity_poly.entity_id
_entity_poly.type
_entity_poly.pdbx_seq_one_letter_code
_entity_poly.pdbx_strand_id
1 'polypeptide(L)'
;MDFITEFERYLYEDGKSPATILSYVGDVRGFLRFLSSNDHTFDGQLTRFFVTSFRGDLESQGYKYNTINKKINSLVSFNQFLLDQGIMDTRVVDLKKDKVRIAYGSEQEVEVYTESEVERLLFFIQNESKVSVRDKLIIYILLYTGIRVSELVSIKLKDIDLLT
;
A
#
# COMPACT_ATOMS: atom_id res chain seq x y z
N MET A 1 4.37 -20.55 -18.60
CA MET A 1 3.30 -19.89 -17.82
C MET A 1 3.84 -18.56 -17.37
N ASP A 2 3.15 -17.46 -17.66
CA ASP A 2 3.55 -16.15 -17.13
C ASP A 2 2.69 -15.86 -15.90
N PHE A 3 3.20 -16.28 -14.74
CA PHE A 3 2.51 -16.13 -13.45
C PHE A 3 2.11 -14.69 -13.15
N ILE A 4 2.86 -13.70 -13.66
CA ILE A 4 2.56 -12.29 -13.41
C ILE A 4 1.32 -11.85 -14.18
N THR A 5 1.29 -12.15 -15.48
CA THR A 5 0.14 -11.78 -16.33
C THR A 5 -1.14 -12.49 -15.89
N GLU A 6 -1.03 -13.74 -15.46
CA GLU A 6 -2.17 -14.50 -14.94
C GLU A 6 -2.62 -14.01 -13.57
N PHE A 7 -1.68 -13.68 -12.67
CA PHE A 7 -2.02 -13.10 -11.37
C PHE A 7 -2.67 -11.72 -11.51
N GLU A 8 -2.19 -10.88 -12.43
CA GLU A 8 -2.80 -9.59 -12.74
C GLU A 8 -4.26 -9.75 -13.20
N ARG A 9 -4.53 -10.73 -14.08
CA ARG A 9 -5.88 -11.07 -14.52
C ARG A 9 -6.75 -11.57 -13.37
N TYR A 10 -6.23 -12.46 -12.54
CA TYR A 10 -6.92 -12.97 -11.36
C TYR A 10 -7.36 -11.82 -10.43
N LEU A 11 -6.49 -10.85 -10.17
CA LEU A 11 -6.84 -9.69 -9.33
C LEU A 11 -7.90 -8.79 -9.97
N TYR A 12 -7.88 -8.66 -11.30
CA TYR A 12 -8.89 -7.92 -12.04
C TYR A 12 -10.27 -8.61 -11.94
N GLU A 13 -10.30 -9.92 -12.12
CA GLU A 13 -11.52 -10.75 -11.99
C GLU A 13 -12.07 -10.74 -10.55
N ASP A 14 -11.20 -10.66 -9.54
CA ASP A 14 -11.55 -10.48 -8.12
C ASP A 14 -11.98 -9.02 -7.77
N GLY A 15 -12.14 -8.16 -8.78
CA GLY A 15 -12.67 -6.80 -8.63
C GLY A 15 -11.75 -5.82 -7.90
N LYS A 16 -10.43 -6.08 -7.86
CA LYS A 16 -9.47 -5.15 -7.24
C LYS A 16 -9.33 -3.86 -8.06
N SER A 17 -9.14 -2.73 -7.36
CA SER A 17 -8.88 -1.46 -8.02
C SER A 17 -7.55 -1.48 -8.81
N PRO A 18 -7.40 -0.70 -9.89
CA PRO A 18 -6.15 -0.65 -10.66
C PRO A 18 -4.91 -0.33 -9.82
N ALA A 19 -5.05 0.55 -8.82
CA ALA A 19 -3.96 0.89 -7.91
C ALA A 19 -3.57 -0.29 -7.00
N THR A 20 -4.57 -1.07 -6.55
CA THR A 20 -4.33 -2.29 -5.76
C THR A 20 -3.64 -3.35 -6.61
N ILE A 21 -4.10 -3.57 -7.84
CA ILE A 21 -3.49 -4.51 -8.80
C ILE A 21 -2.02 -4.16 -9.03
N LEU A 22 -1.75 -2.90 -9.40
CA LEU A 22 -0.38 -2.42 -9.64
C LEU A 22 0.52 -2.66 -8.43
N SER A 23 0.01 -2.38 -7.22
CA SER A 23 0.74 -2.61 -5.99
C SER A 23 1.05 -4.09 -5.77
N TYR A 24 0.06 -4.97 -5.89
CA TYR A 24 0.21 -6.40 -5.59
C TYR A 24 1.14 -7.06 -6.61
N VAL A 25 0.91 -6.79 -7.90
CA VAL A 25 1.75 -7.28 -8.99
C VAL A 25 3.19 -6.77 -8.85
N GLY A 26 3.38 -5.50 -8.49
CA GLY A 26 4.70 -4.93 -8.24
C GLY A 26 5.45 -5.65 -7.11
N ASP A 27 4.75 -5.95 -6.01
CA ASP A 27 5.33 -6.68 -4.88
C ASP A 27 5.70 -8.13 -5.25
N VAL A 28 4.83 -8.84 -5.98
CA VAL A 28 5.10 -10.21 -6.45
C VAL A 28 6.24 -10.24 -7.47
N ARG A 29 6.31 -9.28 -8.41
CA ARG A 29 7.48 -9.14 -9.31
C ARG A 29 8.77 -8.96 -8.52
N GLY A 30 8.74 -8.19 -7.43
CA GLY A 30 9.87 -8.01 -6.53
C GLY A 30 10.32 -9.34 -5.89
N PHE A 31 9.37 -10.15 -5.43
CA PHE A 31 9.64 -11.48 -4.90
C PHE A 31 10.23 -12.44 -5.95
N LEU A 32 9.64 -12.51 -7.15
CA LEU A 32 10.16 -13.37 -8.22
C LEU A 32 11.57 -12.96 -8.65
N ARG A 33 11.86 -11.65 -8.66
CA ARG A 33 13.21 -11.14 -8.90
C ARG A 33 14.18 -11.56 -7.80
N PHE A 34 13.76 -11.48 -6.54
CA PHE A 34 14.57 -11.97 -5.42
C PHE A 34 14.92 -13.46 -5.59
N LEU A 35 13.97 -14.31 -5.96
CA LEU A 35 14.26 -15.73 -6.23
C LEU A 35 15.27 -15.89 -7.36
N SER A 36 15.05 -15.19 -8.47
CA SER A 36 15.94 -15.27 -9.63
C SER A 36 17.37 -14.79 -9.31
N SER A 37 17.53 -13.78 -8.45
CA SER A 37 18.85 -13.32 -8.00
C SER A 37 19.56 -14.31 -7.08
N ASN A 38 18.85 -15.30 -6.54
CA ASN A 38 19.40 -16.39 -5.74
C ASN A 38 19.43 -17.69 -6.55
N ASP A 39 19.52 -17.62 -7.88
CA ASP A 39 19.57 -18.75 -8.82
C ASP A 39 18.34 -19.69 -8.76
N HIS A 40 17.20 -19.19 -8.28
CA HIS A 40 15.94 -19.94 -8.23
C HIS A 40 14.93 -19.37 -9.22
N THR A 41 14.62 -20.13 -10.27
CA THR A 41 13.50 -19.82 -11.15
C THR A 41 12.21 -20.33 -10.51
N PHE A 42 11.21 -19.47 -10.39
CA PHE A 42 9.92 -19.87 -9.81
C PHE A 42 9.18 -20.80 -10.76
N ASP A 43 8.85 -21.99 -10.29
CA ASP A 43 8.23 -23.09 -11.04
C ASP A 43 6.74 -23.29 -10.70
N GLY A 44 6.17 -22.40 -9.88
CA GLY A 44 4.81 -22.50 -9.37
C GLY A 44 4.72 -23.01 -7.92
N GLN A 45 5.82 -23.53 -7.37
CA GLN A 45 5.84 -24.01 -5.98
C GLN A 45 6.35 -22.93 -5.03
N LEU A 46 5.42 -22.29 -4.31
CA LEU A 46 5.78 -21.38 -3.22
C LEU A 46 6.10 -22.17 -1.95
N THR A 47 7.31 -22.04 -1.44
CA THR A 47 7.74 -22.77 -0.24
C THR A 47 7.88 -21.84 0.97
N ARG A 48 7.83 -22.43 2.17
CA ARG A 48 8.00 -21.68 3.42
C ARG A 48 9.37 -20.99 3.46
N PHE A 49 10.39 -21.70 2.99
CA PHE A 49 11.75 -21.20 2.89
C PHE A 49 11.82 -19.92 2.05
N PHE A 50 11.21 -19.91 0.86
CA PHE A 50 11.19 -18.72 -0.01
C PHE A 50 10.56 -17.51 0.67
N VAL A 51 9.44 -17.69 1.37
CA VAL A 51 8.75 -16.61 2.09
C VAL A 51 9.62 -16.05 3.21
N THR A 52 10.22 -16.93 4.03
CA THR A 52 11.07 -16.50 5.14
C THR A 52 12.37 -15.87 4.68
N SER A 53 12.98 -16.38 3.61
CA SER A 53 14.21 -15.83 3.03
C SER A 53 13.98 -14.47 2.40
N PHE A 54 12.86 -14.29 1.68
CA PHE A 54 12.49 -12.98 1.14
C PHE A 54 12.21 -11.96 2.25
N ARG A 55 11.54 -12.38 3.34
CA ARG A 55 11.34 -11.50 4.50
C ARG A 55 12.68 -11.06 5.10
N GLY A 56 13.60 -11.99 5.31
CA GLY A 56 14.94 -11.69 5.85
C GLY A 56 15.77 -10.77 4.94
N ASP A 57 15.64 -10.93 3.61
CA ASP A 57 16.25 -10.04 2.63
C ASP A 57 15.69 -8.61 2.70
N LEU A 58 14.37 -8.46 2.84
CA LEU A 58 13.77 -7.14 3.03
C LEU A 58 14.20 -6.49 4.36
N GLU A 59 14.33 -7.28 5.43
CA GLU A 59 14.85 -6.81 6.72
C GLU A 59 16.31 -6.35 6.59
N SER A 60 17.17 -7.11 5.91
CA SER A 60 18.59 -6.78 5.72
C SER A 60 18.81 -5.55 4.85
N GLN A 61 17.90 -5.30 3.90
CA GLN A 61 17.87 -4.07 3.08
C GLN A 61 17.31 -2.86 3.84
N GLY A 62 16.87 -3.01 5.10
CA GLY A 62 16.39 -1.92 5.93
C GLY A 62 14.99 -1.42 5.58
N TYR A 63 14.15 -2.25 4.92
CA TYR A 63 12.77 -1.86 4.68
C TYR A 63 12.00 -1.70 5.99
N LYS A 64 11.14 -0.67 6.04
CA LYS A 64 10.21 -0.48 7.16
C LYS A 64 9.29 -1.70 7.30
N TYR A 65 8.97 -2.09 8.53
CA TYR A 65 8.09 -3.23 8.82
C TYR A 65 6.72 -3.14 8.13
N ASN A 66 6.13 -1.94 8.00
CA ASN A 66 4.90 -1.75 7.25
C ASN A 66 5.04 -2.12 5.77
N THR A 67 6.17 -1.77 5.15
CA THR A 67 6.46 -2.13 3.76
C THR A 67 6.68 -3.63 3.62
N ILE A 68 7.39 -4.25 4.56
CA ILE A 68 7.59 -5.71 4.58
C ILE A 68 6.24 -6.41 4.70
N ASN A 69 5.43 -6.02 5.67
CA ASN A 69 4.10 -6.59 5.91
C ASN A 69 3.16 -6.42 4.72
N LYS A 70 3.23 -5.29 4.02
CA LYS A 70 2.52 -5.08 2.76
C LYS A 70 2.95 -6.08 1.69
N LYS A 71 4.26 -6.29 1.50
CA LYS A 71 4.80 -7.27 0.55
C LYS A 71 4.36 -8.70 0.90
N ILE A 72 4.36 -9.06 2.19
CA ILE A 72 3.84 -10.34 2.66
C ILE A 72 2.33 -10.48 2.36
N ASN A 73 1.51 -9.44 2.56
CA ASN A 73 0.10 -9.46 2.16
C ASN A 73 -0.07 -9.75 0.65
N SER A 74 0.75 -9.12 -0.20
CA SER A 74 0.75 -9.39 -1.64
C SER A 74 1.09 -10.86 -1.94
N LEU A 75 2.03 -11.47 -1.20
CA LEU A 75 2.36 -12.90 -1.32
C LEU A 75 1.23 -13.83 -0.84
N VAL A 76 0.43 -13.43 0.14
CA VAL A 76 -0.76 -14.19 0.56
C VAL A 76 -1.77 -14.25 -0.57
N SER A 77 -2.01 -13.10 -1.22
CA SER A 77 -2.90 -13.02 -2.38
C SER A 77 -2.36 -13.85 -3.55
N PHE A 78 -1.04 -13.85 -3.77
CA PHE A 78 -0.41 -14.67 -4.80
C PHE A 78 -0.50 -16.16 -4.48
N ASN A 79 -0.27 -16.57 -3.23
CA ASN A 79 -0.45 -17.96 -2.82
C ASN A 79 -1.91 -18.39 -3.02
N GLN A 80 -2.88 -17.52 -2.72
CA GLN A 80 -4.29 -17.80 -2.97
C GLN A 80 -4.58 -18.02 -4.45
N PHE A 81 -4.06 -17.15 -5.32
CA PHE A 81 -4.12 -17.35 -6.77
C PHE A 81 -3.57 -18.72 -7.20
N LEU A 82 -2.40 -19.13 -6.69
CA LEU A 82 -1.82 -20.44 -7.03
C LEU A 82 -2.68 -21.62 -6.57
N LEU A 83 -3.37 -21.48 -5.44
CA LEU A 83 -4.32 -22.48 -4.94
C LEU A 83 -5.55 -22.56 -5.85
N ASP A 84 -6.14 -21.41 -6.20
CA ASP A 84 -7.36 -21.35 -7.00
C ASP A 84 -7.14 -21.82 -8.45
N GLN A 85 -5.91 -21.69 -8.97
CA GLN A 85 -5.50 -22.26 -10.26
C GLN A 85 -5.12 -23.74 -10.20
N GLY A 86 -5.13 -24.38 -9.02
CA GLY A 86 -4.71 -25.77 -8.84
C GLY A 86 -3.22 -26.01 -9.06
N ILE A 87 -2.40 -24.97 -8.98
CA ILE A 87 -0.92 -25.05 -9.11
C ILE A 87 -0.30 -25.50 -7.78
N MET A 88 -0.96 -25.16 -6.67
CA MET A 88 -0.62 -25.59 -5.32
C MET A 88 -1.84 -26.20 -4.65
N ASP A 89 -1.60 -27.13 -3.73
CA ASP A 89 -2.67 -27.75 -2.93
C ASP A 89 -2.71 -27.24 -1.49
N THR A 90 -1.66 -26.53 -1.05
CA THR A 90 -1.51 -26.11 0.34
C THR A 90 -1.12 -24.66 0.48
N ARG A 91 -1.72 -23.97 1.45
CA ARG A 91 -1.36 -22.59 1.78
C ARG A 91 -0.06 -22.59 2.60
N VAL A 92 0.89 -21.79 2.15
CA VAL A 92 2.25 -21.70 2.71
C VAL A 92 2.53 -20.34 3.36
N VAL A 93 1.90 -19.28 2.87
CA VAL A 93 1.98 -17.94 3.46
C VAL A 93 0.87 -17.79 4.51
N ASP A 94 1.27 -17.52 5.75
CA ASP A 94 0.36 -17.31 6.88
C ASP A 94 0.66 -15.94 7.51
N LEU A 95 -0.26 -14.99 7.32
CA LEU A 95 -0.12 -13.63 7.84
C LEU A 95 0.16 -13.57 9.34
N LYS A 96 -0.40 -14.48 10.14
CA LYS A 96 -0.18 -14.45 11.59
C LYS A 96 1.25 -14.84 11.96
N LYS A 97 1.93 -15.60 11.09
CA LYS A 97 3.29 -16.11 11.30
C LYS A 97 4.35 -15.33 10.54
N ASP A 98 4.00 -14.79 9.37
CA ASP A 98 4.92 -14.11 8.45
C ASP A 98 4.99 -12.61 8.63
N LYS A 99 3.96 -12.01 9.23
CA LYS A 99 3.96 -10.58 9.53
C LYS A 99 5.04 -10.30 10.57
N VAL A 100 5.90 -9.32 10.27
CA VAL A 100 6.81 -8.76 11.27
C VAL A 100 5.97 -8.03 12.30
N ARG A 101 6.04 -8.50 13.55
CA ARG A 101 5.38 -7.84 14.67
C ARG A 101 6.11 -6.53 14.93
N ILE A 102 5.39 -5.44 14.71
CA ILE A 102 5.82 -4.12 15.18
C ILE A 102 5.71 -4.19 16.70
N ALA A 103 6.83 -4.02 17.40
CA ALA A 103 6.80 -3.95 18.86
C ALA A 103 5.88 -2.79 19.26
N TYR A 104 5.04 -3.01 20.26
CA TYR A 104 4.15 -1.97 20.78
C TYR A 104 4.99 -0.71 21.09
N GLY A 105 4.69 0.42 20.46
CA GLY A 105 5.47 1.67 20.58
C GLY A 105 6.57 1.91 19.53
N SER A 106 6.76 1.00 18.55
CA SER A 106 7.60 1.22 17.36
C SER A 106 6.80 1.56 16.09
N GLU A 107 5.50 1.77 16.27
CA GLU A 107 4.64 2.36 15.24
C GLU A 107 5.16 3.78 14.96
N GLN A 108 5.34 4.14 13.69
CA GLN A 108 5.64 5.54 13.38
C GLN A 108 4.48 6.37 13.91
N GLU A 109 4.75 7.23 14.89
CA GLU A 109 3.77 8.20 15.34
C GLU A 109 3.35 9.02 14.13
N VAL A 110 2.04 9.16 13.95
CA VAL A 110 1.50 10.12 13.00
C VAL A 110 1.86 11.48 13.57
N GLU A 111 2.80 12.18 12.93
CA GLU A 111 3.09 13.56 13.29
C GLU A 111 1.80 14.38 13.11
N VAL A 112 1.32 14.91 14.23
CA VAL A 112 0.17 15.80 14.28
C VAL A 112 0.66 17.22 14.44
N TYR A 113 0.07 18.16 13.71
CA TYR A 113 0.35 19.57 13.91
C TYR A 113 -0.09 20.00 15.31
N THR A 114 0.78 20.70 16.01
CA THR A 114 0.43 21.45 17.22
C THR A 114 -0.54 22.59 16.87
N GLU A 115 -1.30 23.07 17.85
CA GLU A 115 -2.19 24.22 17.66
C GLU A 115 -1.42 25.44 17.09
N SER A 116 -0.21 25.68 17.60
CA SER A 116 0.65 26.76 17.10
C SER A 116 1.06 26.61 15.63
N GLU A 117 1.24 25.37 15.15
CA GLU A 117 1.57 25.10 13.74
C GLU A 117 0.37 25.32 12.85
N VAL A 118 -0.81 24.89 13.31
CA VAL A 118 -2.07 25.14 12.62
C VAL A 118 -2.34 26.65 12.53
N GLU A 119 -2.13 27.41 13.59
CA GLU A 119 -2.28 28.88 13.57
C GLU A 119 -1.32 29.54 12.57
N ARG A 120 -0.04 29.13 12.57
CA ARG A 120 0.95 29.64 11.61
C ARG A 120 0.57 29.31 10.16
N LEU A 121 0.07 28.10 9.91
CA LEU A 121 -0.42 27.69 8.60
C LEU A 121 -1.62 28.54 8.17
N LEU A 122 -2.62 28.68 9.04
CA LEU A 122 -3.83 29.46 8.80
C LEU A 122 -3.54 30.95 8.55
N PHE A 123 -2.53 31.50 9.24
CA PHE A 123 -2.03 32.86 8.99
C PHE A 123 -1.35 32.97 7.63
N PHE A 124 -0.45 32.04 7.30
CA PHE A 124 0.31 32.06 6.04
C PHE A 124 -0.60 32.00 4.81
N ILE A 125 -1.65 31.16 4.83
CA ILE A 125 -2.59 31.00 3.71
C ILE A 125 -3.48 32.23 3.46
N GLN A 126 -3.48 33.24 4.35
CA GLN A 126 -4.14 34.53 4.08
C GLN A 126 -3.36 35.40 3.11
N ASN A 127 -2.07 35.10 2.86
CA ASN A 127 -1.24 35.91 1.97
C ASN A 127 -1.56 35.61 0.50
N GLU A 128 -2.46 36.39 -0.09
CA GLU A 128 -2.92 36.23 -1.48
C GLU A 128 -1.82 36.46 -2.52
N SER A 129 -0.73 37.16 -2.16
CA SER A 129 0.43 37.33 -3.05
C SER A 129 1.29 36.06 -3.17
N LYS A 130 1.11 35.10 -2.24
CA LYS A 130 1.89 33.85 -2.15
C LYS A 130 1.06 32.60 -2.30
N VAL A 131 -0.24 32.64 -1.96
CA VAL A 131 -1.13 31.48 -1.92
C VAL A 131 -2.35 31.77 -2.76
N SER A 132 -2.62 30.91 -3.74
CA SER A 132 -3.79 31.03 -4.59
C SER A 132 -5.09 30.73 -3.81
N VAL A 133 -6.21 31.28 -4.27
CA VAL A 133 -7.55 30.99 -3.69
C VAL A 133 -7.84 29.48 -3.69
N ARG A 134 -7.40 28.77 -4.74
CA ARG A 134 -7.54 27.31 -4.84
C ARG A 134 -6.76 26.60 -3.74
N ASP A 135 -5.48 26.91 -3.57
CA ASP A 135 -4.63 26.19 -2.60
C ASP A 135 -5.06 26.51 -1.17
N LYS A 136 -5.50 27.75 -0.92
CA LYS A 136 -6.15 28.15 0.34
C LYS A 136 -7.36 27.26 0.63
N LEU A 137 -8.27 27.09 -0.34
CA LEU A 137 -9.47 26.25 -0.20
C LEU A 137 -9.10 24.78 0.07
N ILE A 138 -8.11 24.24 -0.65
CA ILE A 138 -7.62 22.86 -0.44
C ILE A 138 -7.18 22.66 1.02
N ILE A 139 -6.42 23.61 1.58
CA ILE A 139 -5.94 23.54 2.96
C ILE A 139 -7.12 23.60 3.95
N TYR A 140 -8.09 24.49 3.73
CA TYR A 140 -9.29 24.56 4.57
C TYR A 140 -10.08 23.25 4.55
N ILE A 141 -10.34 22.68 3.38
CA ILE A 141 -11.11 21.44 3.28
C ILE A 141 -10.38 20.31 4.00
N LEU A 142 -9.09 20.12 3.76
CA LEU A 142 -8.30 19.08 4.43
C LEU A 142 -8.30 19.25 5.96
N LEU A 143 -8.11 20.47 6.43
CA LEU A 143 -8.00 20.76 7.87
C LEU A 143 -9.33 20.58 8.61
N TYR A 144 -10.45 21.04 8.04
CA TYR A 144 -11.74 21.09 8.74
C TYR A 144 -12.67 19.91 8.47
N THR A 145 -12.46 19.16 7.38
CA THR A 145 -13.30 18.00 7.05
C THR A 145 -12.61 16.66 7.28
N GLY A 146 -11.27 16.64 7.31
CA GLY A 146 -10.48 15.43 7.47
C GLY A 146 -10.59 14.44 6.30
N ILE A 147 -11.11 14.87 5.14
CA ILE A 147 -11.19 14.01 3.95
C ILE A 147 -9.80 13.68 3.41
N ARG A 148 -9.69 12.53 2.74
CA ARG A 148 -8.46 12.13 2.04
C ARG A 148 -8.24 12.96 0.79
N VAL A 149 -6.99 13.08 0.36
CA VAL A 149 -6.62 13.78 -0.90
C VAL A 149 -7.41 13.22 -2.09
N SER A 150 -7.61 11.91 -2.17
CA SER A 150 -8.40 11.27 -3.23
C SER A 150 -9.87 11.67 -3.23
N GLU A 151 -10.44 11.91 -2.05
CA GLU A 151 -11.82 12.37 -1.87
C GLU A 151 -11.91 13.84 -2.29
N LEU A 152 -10.96 14.68 -1.85
CA LEU A 152 -10.87 16.10 -2.21
C LEU A 152 -10.83 16.33 -3.73
N VAL A 153 -9.96 15.61 -4.45
CA VAL A 153 -9.84 15.77 -5.92
C VAL A 153 -11.05 15.23 -6.68
N SER A 154 -11.91 14.47 -6.01
CA SER A 154 -13.12 13.87 -6.60
C SER A 154 -14.37 14.72 -6.38
N ILE A 155 -14.30 15.79 -5.58
CA ILE A 155 -15.43 16.68 -5.28
C ILE A 155 -15.98 17.30 -6.58
N LYS A 156 -17.29 17.21 -6.77
CA LYS A 156 -18.03 17.84 -7.87
C LYS A 156 -18.92 18.95 -7.31
N LEU A 157 -19.31 19.91 -8.16
CA LEU A 157 -20.20 21.00 -7.76
C LEU A 157 -21.53 20.50 -7.17
N LYS A 158 -22.05 19.36 -7.66
CA LYS A 158 -23.27 18.72 -7.14
C LYS A 158 -23.14 18.14 -5.72
N ASP A 159 -21.91 17.95 -5.25
CA ASP A 159 -21.63 17.42 -3.91
C ASP A 159 -21.59 18.55 -2.87
N ILE A 160 -21.68 19.81 -3.31
CA ILE A 160 -21.68 21.00 -2.46
C ILE A 160 -23.12 21.46 -2.27
N ASP A 161 -23.63 21.27 -1.05
CA ASP A 161 -24.89 21.87 -0.62
C ASP A 161 -24.58 23.19 0.09
N LEU A 162 -24.91 24.30 -0.57
CA LEU A 162 -24.86 25.62 0.06
C LEU A 162 -26.10 25.72 0.93
N LEU A 163 -25.96 25.35 2.22
CA LEU A 163 -26.98 25.51 3.24
C LEU A 163 -27.68 26.87 3.03
N THR A 164 -28.91 26.80 2.54
CA THR A 164 -29.75 27.97 2.23
C THR A 164 -30.52 28.38 3.46
#